data_AF-A0A960SUL1-F1
#
_entry.id   AF-A0A960SUL1-F1
#
_cell.length_a   1.000
_cell.length_b   1.000
_cell.length_c   1.000
_cell.angle_alpha   90.00
_cell.angle_beta   90.00
_cell.angle_gamma   90.00
#
_symmetry.space_group_name_H-M   'P 1'
#
loop_
_entity.id
_entity.type
_entity.pdbx_description
1 polymer ?
#
loop_
_entity_poly.entity_id
_entity_poly.type
_entity_poly.pdbx_seq_one_letter_code
_entity_poly.pdbx_strand_id
1 'polypeptide(L)'
;MNSWILSERNAAAALVLRGRKDALLAFHRLDLPSTLNITFLSTNLIENVLRNRREATGNVKRWNEKEDMVPRWVASGLLWAETGFRKIRHAEDLPRKLRSYTPRWKVQRTIGWLQKSPAPVLSAGRNRPRCFRGL
;
A
#
# COMPACT_ATOMS: atom_id res chain seq x y z
N MET A 1 -37.57 1.90 -0.80
CA MET A 1 -36.28 2.65 -0.81
C MET A 1 -35.40 2.07 0.30
N ASN A 2 -34.15 1.67 -0.01
CA ASN A 2 -33.29 0.82 0.83
C ASN A 2 -32.65 1.55 2.04
N SER A 3 -33.45 2.21 2.89
CA SER A 3 -32.95 3.05 3.99
C SER A 3 -32.22 2.25 5.09
N TRP A 4 -32.64 1.02 5.36
CA TRP A 4 -32.08 0.19 6.43
C TRP A 4 -30.66 -0.32 6.12
N ILE A 5 -30.36 -0.67 4.86
CA ILE A 5 -29.02 -1.09 4.42
C ILE A 5 -27.99 0.04 4.62
N LEU A 6 -28.40 1.29 4.36
CA LEU A 6 -27.56 2.45 4.60
C LEU A 6 -27.34 2.68 6.10
N SER A 7 -28.37 2.50 6.93
CA SER A 7 -28.29 2.63 8.38
C SER A 7 -27.30 1.64 9.01
N GLU A 8 -27.38 0.36 8.62
CA GLU A 8 -26.47 -0.69 9.12
C GLU A 8 -25.02 -0.46 8.68
N ARG A 9 -24.80 -0.13 7.40
CA ARG A 9 -23.45 0.19 6.89
C ARG A 9 -22.85 1.39 7.61
N ASN A 10 -23.65 2.42 7.89
CA ASN A 10 -23.21 3.60 8.62
C ASN A 10 -22.87 3.26 10.08
N ALA A 11 -23.64 2.40 10.74
CA ALA A 11 -23.36 1.94 12.09
C ALA A 11 -22.04 1.14 12.17
N ALA A 12 -21.81 0.23 11.23
CA ALA A 12 -20.56 -0.53 11.14
C ALA A 12 -19.36 0.38 10.87
N ALA A 13 -19.49 1.35 9.96
CA ALA A 13 -18.46 2.34 9.69
C ALA A 13 -18.13 3.17 10.94
N ALA A 14 -19.14 3.64 11.67
CA ALA A 14 -18.94 4.42 12.89
C ALA A 14 -18.21 3.64 13.99
N LEU A 15 -18.49 2.34 14.15
CA LEU A 15 -17.78 1.47 15.10
C LEU A 15 -16.30 1.33 14.74
N VAL A 16 -15.98 1.06 13.47
CA VAL A 16 -14.59 0.93 13.00
C VAL A 16 -13.83 2.25 13.15
N LEU A 17 -14.45 3.38 12.80
CA LEU A 17 -13.86 4.71 12.96
C LEU A 17 -13.55 5.02 14.43
N ARG A 18 -14.47 4.70 15.35
CA ARG A 18 -14.24 4.85 16.79
C ARG A 18 -13.08 3.98 17.27
N GLY A 19 -13.04 2.71 16.88
CA GLY A 19 -11.99 1.77 17.29
C GLY A 19 -10.60 2.10 16.71
N ARG A 20 -10.53 2.79 15.57
CA ARG A 20 -9.26 3.15 14.90
C ARG A 20 -8.90 4.63 15.00
N LYS A 21 -9.61 5.41 15.80
CA LYS A 21 -9.43 6.87 15.94
C LYS A 21 -7.97 7.26 16.17
N ASP A 22 -7.27 6.56 17.07
CA ASP A 22 -5.87 6.88 17.38
C ASP A 22 -4.91 6.62 16.24
N ALA A 23 -5.13 5.55 15.46
CA ALA A 23 -4.32 5.25 14.28
C ALA A 23 -4.57 6.25 13.14
N LEU A 24 -5.84 6.64 12.94
CA LEU A 24 -6.22 7.63 11.92
C LEU A 24 -5.68 9.02 12.24
N LEU A 25 -5.72 9.44 13.50
CA LEU A 25 -5.23 10.74 13.95
C LEU A 25 -3.73 10.77 14.26
N ALA A 26 -3.04 9.63 14.23
CA ALA A 26 -1.61 9.53 14.51
C ALA A 26 -0.79 10.47 13.61
N PHE A 27 -1.17 10.57 12.33
CA PHE A 27 -0.49 11.45 11.38
C PHE A 27 -0.64 12.93 11.73
N HIS A 28 -1.82 13.35 12.19
CA HIS A 28 -2.05 14.73 12.65
C HIS A 28 -1.31 15.04 13.96
N ARG A 29 -1.13 14.05 14.83
CA ARG A 29 -0.37 14.19 16.09
C ARG A 29 1.15 14.28 15.88
N LEU A 30 1.66 13.87 14.72
CA LEU A 30 3.09 13.90 14.39
C LEU A 30 3.63 15.31 14.07
N ASP A 31 2.76 16.33 13.99
CA ASP A 31 3.11 17.74 13.74
C ASP A 31 4.17 17.89 12.62
N LEU A 32 3.79 17.44 11.43
CA LEU A 32 4.65 17.43 10.25
C LEU A 32 4.61 18.79 9.53
N PRO A 33 5.72 19.21 8.90
CA PRO A 33 5.77 20.47 8.18
C PRO A 33 4.74 20.49 7.03
N SER A 34 4.22 21.68 6.72
CA SER A 34 3.20 21.89 5.69
C SER A 34 3.62 21.37 4.31
N THR A 35 4.92 21.38 4.02
CA THR A 35 5.54 20.83 2.81
C THR A 35 5.27 19.33 2.63
N LEU A 36 5.29 18.57 3.73
CA LEU A 36 5.10 17.12 3.72
C LEU A 36 3.61 16.75 3.70
N ASN A 37 2.77 17.57 4.32
CA ASN A 37 1.31 17.40 4.36
C ASN A 37 0.68 17.33 2.96
N ILE A 38 1.22 18.02 1.96
CA ILE A 38 0.73 17.95 0.56
C ILE A 38 0.70 16.51 0.03
N THR A 39 1.71 15.71 0.38
CA THR A 39 1.83 14.33 -0.12
C THR A 39 1.03 13.33 0.70
N PHE A 40 0.95 13.51 2.02
CA PHE A 40 0.31 12.54 2.92
C PHE A 40 -1.16 12.82 3.22
N LEU A 41 -1.63 14.06 3.07
CA LEU A 41 -3.07 14.37 3.14
C LEU A 41 -3.81 13.95 1.86
N SER A 42 -3.06 13.65 0.79
CA SER A 42 -3.62 13.10 -0.44
C SER A 42 -3.60 11.57 -0.40
N THR A 43 -4.67 10.97 -0.89
CA THR A 43 -4.76 9.53 -1.17
C THR A 43 -4.16 9.15 -2.53
N ASN A 44 -3.66 10.11 -3.30
CA ASN A 44 -3.18 9.89 -4.66
C ASN A 44 -2.07 8.83 -4.74
N LEU A 45 -1.15 8.77 -3.76
CA LEU A 45 -0.07 7.77 -3.75
C LEU A 45 -0.65 6.34 -3.72
N ILE A 46 -1.56 6.06 -2.79
CA ILE A 46 -2.15 4.73 -2.64
C ILE A 46 -3.12 4.42 -3.80
N GLU A 47 -3.87 5.41 -4.26
CA GLU A 47 -4.81 5.26 -5.37
C GLU A 47 -4.10 4.96 -6.68
N ASN A 48 -2.99 5.66 -6.95
CA ASN A 48 -2.18 5.50 -8.14
C ASN A 48 -1.56 4.10 -8.20
N VAL A 49 -0.97 3.61 -7.10
CA VAL A 49 -0.44 2.24 -7.03
C VAL A 49 -1.54 1.21 -7.26
N LEU A 50 -2.69 1.36 -6.60
CA LEU A 50 -3.80 0.41 -6.72
C LEU A 50 -4.45 0.44 -8.10
N ARG A 51 -4.49 1.60 -8.77
CA ARG A 51 -4.97 1.72 -10.14
C ARG A 51 -4.04 0.99 -11.10
N ASN A 52 -2.73 1.29 -11.05
CA ASN A 52 -1.74 0.67 -11.91
C ASN A 52 -1.67 -0.86 -11.70
N ARG A 53 -1.75 -1.33 -10.44
CA ARG A 53 -1.85 -2.76 -10.14
C ARG A 53 -3.10 -3.37 -10.79
N ARG A 54 -4.26 -2.72 -10.67
CA ARG A 54 -5.52 -3.24 -11.25
C ARG A 54 -5.46 -3.32 -12.76
N GLU A 55 -4.89 -2.31 -13.43
CA GLU A 55 -4.63 -2.33 -14.87
C GLU A 55 -3.70 -3.50 -15.25
N ALA A 56 -2.60 -3.68 -14.52
CA ALA A 56 -1.66 -4.77 -14.72
C ALA A 56 -2.30 -6.16 -14.59
N THR A 57 -3.22 -6.34 -13.64
CA THR A 57 -3.90 -7.63 -13.40
C THR A 57 -5.23 -7.78 -14.13
N GLY A 58 -5.74 -6.72 -14.78
CA GLY A 58 -7.09 -6.67 -15.35
C GLY A 58 -7.32 -7.67 -16.49
N ASN A 59 -6.24 -8.07 -17.17
CA ASN A 59 -6.28 -9.04 -18.25
C ASN A 59 -6.25 -10.51 -17.77
N VAL A 60 -6.05 -10.76 -16.46
CA VAL A 60 -6.00 -12.11 -15.89
C VAL A 60 -7.42 -12.59 -15.59
N LYS A 61 -7.94 -13.47 -16.46
CA LYS A 61 -9.31 -13.98 -16.35
C LYS A 61 -9.44 -15.27 -15.51
N ARG A 62 -8.36 -16.05 -15.40
CA ARG A 62 -8.35 -17.34 -14.70
C ARG A 62 -7.35 -17.30 -13.57
N TRP A 63 -7.84 -17.15 -12.34
CA TRP A 63 -7.02 -17.17 -11.14
C TRP A 63 -6.94 -18.59 -10.57
N ASN A 64 -5.75 -19.03 -10.17
CA ASN A 64 -5.55 -20.25 -9.41
C ASN A 64 -5.12 -19.87 -7.99
N GLU A 65 -5.99 -20.10 -7.01
CA GLU A 65 -5.72 -19.78 -5.60
C GLU A 65 -4.92 -20.87 -4.88
N LYS A 66 -4.87 -22.10 -5.43
CA LYS A 66 -4.15 -23.22 -4.80
C LYS A 66 -2.63 -23.11 -4.97
N GLU A 67 -2.17 -22.24 -5.85
CA GLU A 67 -0.76 -22.03 -6.19
C GLU A 67 -0.33 -20.58 -5.89
N ASP A 68 0.97 -20.30 -6.03
CA ASP A 68 1.57 -18.96 -5.86
C ASP A 68 1.19 -17.96 -6.97
N MET A 69 0.16 -18.24 -7.78
CA MET A 69 -0.23 -17.40 -8.91
C MET A 69 -0.61 -16.00 -8.43
N VAL A 70 -1.50 -15.89 -7.43
CA VAL A 70 -1.98 -14.61 -6.90
C VAL A 70 -0.82 -13.71 -6.42
N PRO A 71 0.05 -14.14 -5.48
CA PRO A 71 1.14 -13.28 -5.00
C PRO A 71 2.12 -12.91 -6.12
N ARG A 72 2.40 -13.80 -7.08
CA ARG A 72 3.29 -13.49 -8.23
C ARG A 72 2.72 -12.39 -9.11
N TRP A 73 1.45 -12.47 -9.50
CA TRP A 73 0.81 -11.43 -10.31
C TRP A 73 0.73 -10.09 -9.60
N VAL A 74 0.43 -10.11 -8.30
CA VAL A 74 0.42 -8.89 -7.49
C VAL A 74 1.82 -8.28 -7.42
N ALA A 75 2.85 -9.08 -7.15
CA ALA A 75 4.23 -8.62 -7.11
C ALA A 75 4.67 -8.06 -8.47
N SER A 76 4.37 -8.75 -9.58
CA SER A 76 4.70 -8.25 -10.93
C SER A 76 3.99 -6.94 -11.27
N GLY A 77 2.70 -6.82 -10.93
CA GLY A 77 1.95 -5.57 -11.15
C GLY A 77 2.49 -4.40 -10.31
N LEU A 78 2.93 -4.67 -9.08
CA LEU A 78 3.55 -3.66 -8.23
C LEU A 78 4.95 -3.26 -8.72
N LEU A 79 5.76 -4.23 -9.17
CA LEU A 79 7.08 -3.97 -9.77
C LEU A 79 6.97 -3.11 -11.04
N TRP A 80 5.91 -3.32 -11.83
CA TRP A 80 5.63 -2.46 -12.97
C TRP A 80 5.23 -1.05 -12.53
N ALA A 81 4.32 -0.93 -11.55
CA ALA A 81 3.92 0.36 -11.01
C ALA A 81 5.10 1.16 -10.42
N GLU A 82 6.09 0.47 -9.84
CA GLU A 82 7.30 1.05 -9.26
C GLU A 82 8.08 1.91 -10.26
N THR A 83 8.11 1.51 -11.53
CA THR A 83 8.82 2.26 -12.59
C THR A 83 8.28 3.67 -12.81
N GLY A 84 7.01 3.92 -12.45
CA GLY A 84 6.36 5.21 -12.55
C GLY A 84 6.42 6.06 -11.26
N PHE A 85 7.04 5.56 -10.19
CA PHE A 85 7.07 6.27 -8.93
C PHE A 85 8.06 7.43 -8.94
N ARG A 86 7.63 8.54 -8.33
CA ARG A 86 8.46 9.73 -8.11
C ARG A 86 8.88 9.78 -6.64
N LYS A 87 10.07 10.33 -6.39
CA LYS A 87 10.53 10.59 -5.02
C LYS A 87 9.56 11.53 -4.31
N ILE A 88 9.28 11.23 -3.05
CA ILE A 88 8.45 12.09 -2.19
C ILE A 88 9.22 13.40 -1.98
N ARG A 89 8.55 14.53 -2.23
CA ARG A 89 9.11 15.86 -1.98
C ARG A 89 9.31 16.04 -0.48
N HIS A 90 10.43 16.64 -0.09
CA HIS A 90 10.76 16.93 1.32
C HIS A 90 10.80 15.68 2.23
N ALA A 91 11.14 14.52 1.66
CA ALA A 91 11.28 13.27 2.43
C ALA A 91 12.35 13.33 3.54
N GLU A 92 13.26 14.31 3.48
CA GLU A 92 14.32 14.56 4.47
C GLU A 92 13.78 15.01 5.84
N ASP A 93 12.58 15.58 5.87
CA ASP A 93 11.96 16.06 7.12
C ASP A 93 11.38 14.89 7.95
N LEU A 94 11.12 13.74 7.31
CA LEU A 94 10.47 12.60 7.94
C LEU A 94 11.36 11.87 8.97
N PRO A 95 12.63 11.49 8.65
CA PRO A 95 13.51 10.82 9.62
C PRO A 95 13.84 11.69 10.84
N ARG A 96 13.87 13.02 10.67
CA ARG A 96 14.15 13.96 11.77
C ARG A 96 13.04 13.90 12.83
N LYS A 97 11.77 13.88 12.42
CA LYS A 97 10.60 13.82 13.30
C LYS A 97 10.33 12.40 13.82
N LEU A 98 10.59 11.35 13.02
CA LEU A 98 10.39 9.97 13.48
C LEU A 98 11.42 9.54 14.54
N ARG A 99 12.66 10.00 14.45
CA ARG A 99 13.71 9.70 15.44
C ARG A 99 13.37 10.17 16.85
N SER A 100 12.61 11.26 17.00
CA SER A 100 12.16 11.72 18.31
C SER A 100 10.99 10.90 18.87
N TYR A 101 10.18 10.28 18.01
CA TYR A 101 8.95 9.59 18.40
C TYR A 101 9.11 8.07 18.61
N THR A 102 10.04 7.42 17.91
CA THR A 102 10.22 5.95 18.02
C THR A 102 11.36 5.60 18.98
N PRO A 103 11.09 4.90 20.10
CA PRO A 103 12.16 4.28 20.87
C PRO A 103 12.81 3.16 20.03
N ARG A 104 14.14 3.16 20.01
CA ARG A 104 15.02 2.35 19.14
C ARG A 104 14.68 0.85 19.06
N TRP A 105 14.04 0.28 20.09
CA TRP A 105 13.70 -1.14 20.18
C TRP A 105 12.49 -1.59 19.34
N LYS A 106 11.59 -0.69 18.90
CA LYS A 106 10.45 -1.07 18.02
C LYS A 106 10.86 -1.29 16.55
N VAL A 107 11.97 -0.68 16.10
CA VAL A 107 12.42 -0.74 14.69
C VAL A 107 12.91 -2.14 14.29
N GLN A 108 13.33 -2.97 15.26
CA GLN A 108 13.86 -4.31 14.99
C GLN A 108 12.77 -5.38 14.75
N ARG A 109 11.53 -5.18 15.23
CA ARG A 109 10.47 -6.22 15.14
C ARG A 109 9.73 -6.27 13.80
N THR A 110 9.69 -5.17 13.04
CA THR A 110 8.99 -5.12 11.75
C THR A 110 9.82 -5.64 10.58
N ILE A 111 11.15 -5.60 10.66
CA ILE A 111 12.06 -6.11 9.60
C ILE A 111 12.20 -7.65 9.67
N GLY A 112 11.93 -8.27 10.83
CA GLY A 112 12.04 -9.73 11.03
C GLY A 112 11.07 -10.58 10.20
N TRP A 113 9.92 -10.01 9.77
CA TRP A 113 8.97 -10.68 8.87
C TRP A 113 9.39 -10.61 7.39
N LEU A 114 10.22 -9.63 7.02
CA LEU A 114 10.68 -9.44 5.65
C LEU A 114 11.85 -10.37 5.28
N GLN A 115 12.68 -10.77 6.26
CA GLN A 115 13.80 -11.68 6.05
C GLN A 115 13.44 -13.18 6.08
N LYS A 116 12.28 -13.56 6.61
CA LYS A 116 11.84 -14.97 6.77
C LYS A 116 10.85 -15.43 5.70
N SER A 117 10.62 -14.62 4.66
CA SER A 117 9.89 -15.08 3.48
C SER A 117 10.87 -15.77 2.54
N PRO A 118 10.62 -17.01 2.09
CA PRO A 118 11.41 -17.57 1.00
C PRO A 118 11.32 -16.58 -0.16
N ALA A 119 12.48 -16.15 -0.68
CA ALA A 119 12.51 -15.30 -1.85
C ALA A 119 11.66 -15.97 -2.92
N PRO A 120 10.66 -15.29 -3.53
CA PRO A 120 9.99 -15.87 -4.67
C PRO A 120 11.08 -16.17 -5.69
N VAL A 121 11.14 -17.41 -6.16
CA VAL A 121 12.00 -17.81 -7.28
C VAL A 121 11.57 -16.99 -8.48
N LEU A 122 12.14 -15.79 -8.59
CA LEU A 122 12.12 -14.97 -9.79
C LEU A 122 13.15 -15.61 -10.69
N SER A 123 12.73 -16.66 -11.41
CA SER A 123 13.40 -17.04 -12.64
C SER A 123 13.37 -15.80 -13.53
N ALA A 124 14.50 -15.10 -13.58
CA ALA A 124 14.74 -13.89 -14.36
C ALA A 124 14.74 -14.24 -15.86
N GLY A 125 13.62 -14.74 -16.37
CA GLY A 125 13.29 -14.64 -17.77
C GLY A 125 12.93 -13.19 -18.03
N ARG A 126 13.81 -12.47 -18.73
CA ARG A 126 13.55 -11.14 -19.33
C ARG A 126 12.46 -11.21 -20.41
N ASN A 127 11.36 -11.90 -20.16
CA ASN A 127 10.31 -12.13 -21.13
C ASN A 127 9.01 -11.58 -20.58
N ARG A 128 8.53 -10.49 -21.19
CA ARG A 128 7.27 -9.84 -20.85
C ARG A 128 6.14 -10.86 -20.89
N PRO A 129 5.37 -11.05 -19.80
CA PRO A 129 4.17 -11.87 -19.84
C PRO A 129 3.23 -11.32 -20.93
N ARG A 130 2.61 -12.20 -21.74
CA ARG A 130 1.82 -11.80 -22.91
C ARG A 130 0.71 -10.78 -22.61
N CYS A 131 0.16 -10.79 -21.40
CA CYS A 131 -0.86 -9.86 -20.93
C CYS A 131 -0.40 -8.40 -20.75
N PHE A 132 0.92 -8.14 -20.77
CA PHE A 132 1.52 -6.80 -20.70
C PHE A 132 1.99 -6.29 -22.07
N ARG A 133 1.70 -6.98 -23.18
CA ARG A 133 2.18 -6.59 -24.53
C ARG A 133 1.26 -5.59 -25.26
N GLY A 134 0.20 -5.10 -24.62
CA GLY A 134 -0.78 -4.20 -25.23
C GLY A 134 -1.21 -3.03 -24.35
N LEU A 135 -0.37 -2.64 -23.38
CA LEU A 135 -0.46 -1.38 -22.64
C LEU A 135 0.63 -0.43 -23.14
#